data_AF-A0A6C0L445-F1
#
_entry.id   AF-A0A6C0L445-F1
#
_cell.length_a   1.000
_cell.length_b   1.000
_cell.length_c   1.000
_cell.angle_alpha   90.00
_cell.angle_beta   90.00
_cell.angle_gamma   90.00
#
_symmetry.space_group_name_H-M   'P 1'
#
loop_
_entity.id
_entity.type
_entity.pdbx_description
1 polymer ?
#
loop_
_entity_poly.entity_id
_entity_poly.type
_entity_poly.pdbx_seq_one_letter_code
_entity_poly.pdbx_strand_id
1 'polypeptide(L)'
;MSVHPIATQQPIYKTPASWVERAPRIVVVGAGGNGSEVVDALASFHHALRSLGHPEGLDVTVIDDAVVREPNLVRQRFWPCDLGQFRVMPR
;
A
#
# COMPACT_ATOMS: atom_id res chain seq x y z
N MET A 1 -1.16 -6.18 -47.54
CA MET A 1 -1.38 -5.29 -46.39
C MET A 1 -0.20 -5.51 -45.43
N SER A 2 0.75 -4.57 -45.39
CA SER A 2 1.96 -4.68 -44.55
C SER A 2 1.62 -4.24 -43.12
N VAL A 3 1.67 -5.17 -42.17
CA VAL A 3 1.60 -4.85 -40.75
C VAL A 3 2.98 -4.34 -40.32
N HIS A 4 3.12 -3.04 -40.16
CA HIS A 4 4.32 -2.48 -39.55
C HIS A 4 4.26 -2.75 -38.04
N PRO A 5 5.30 -3.34 -37.43
CA PRO A 5 5.33 -3.54 -35.99
C PRO A 5 5.35 -2.18 -35.30
N ILE A 6 4.35 -1.92 -34.45
CA ILE A 6 4.38 -0.78 -33.53
C ILE A 6 5.49 -1.08 -32.53
N ALA A 7 6.63 -0.42 -32.69
CA ALA A 7 7.70 -0.42 -31.68
C ALA A 7 7.10 0.14 -30.39
N THR A 8 6.75 -0.73 -29.45
CA THR A 8 6.25 -0.36 -28.14
C THR A 8 7.45 0.09 -27.32
N GLN A 9 7.76 1.39 -27.41
CA GLN A 9 8.77 1.99 -26.58
C GLN A 9 8.33 1.83 -25.12
N GLN A 10 9.10 1.08 -24.32
CA GLN A 10 8.76 0.90 -22.91
C GLN A 10 8.77 2.27 -22.20
N PRO A 11 7.73 2.59 -21.41
CA PRO A 11 7.70 3.83 -20.67
C PRO A 11 8.88 3.90 -19.68
N ILE A 12 9.62 5.01 -19.70
CA ILE A 12 10.66 5.28 -18.72
C ILE A 12 9.98 5.88 -17.48
N TYR A 13 10.01 5.15 -16.36
CA TYR A 13 9.58 5.67 -15.06
C TYR A 13 10.77 6.25 -14.32
N LYS A 14 10.63 7.50 -13.84
CA LYS A 14 11.64 8.17 -13.02
C LYS A 14 11.28 8.04 -11.55
N THR A 15 12.26 7.67 -10.74
CA THR A 15 12.13 7.60 -9.28
C THR A 15 13.07 8.62 -8.64
N PRO A 16 12.66 9.39 -7.62
CA PRO A 16 13.57 10.26 -6.89
C PRO A 16 14.76 9.46 -6.33
N ALA A 17 15.99 9.96 -6.50
CA ALA A 17 17.18 9.27 -5.99
C ALA A 17 17.12 8.98 -4.49
N SER A 18 16.50 9.88 -3.72
CA SER A 18 16.30 9.71 -2.29
C SER A 18 15.49 8.46 -1.94
N TRP A 19 14.59 7.99 -2.80
CA TRP A 19 13.79 6.78 -2.53
C TRP A 19 14.61 5.49 -2.63
N VAL A 20 15.86 5.55 -3.10
CA VAL A 20 16.78 4.40 -3.11
C VAL A 20 17.50 4.28 -1.77
N GLU A 21 17.81 5.42 -1.16
CA GLU A 21 18.62 5.50 0.07
C GLU A 21 17.78 5.49 1.34
N ARG A 22 16.52 5.95 1.26
CA ARG A 22 15.59 6.06 2.39
C ARG A 22 14.18 5.66 2.01
N ALA A 23 13.41 5.22 3.00
CA ALA A 23 12.03 4.83 2.80
C ALA A 23 11.18 5.98 2.22
N PRO A 24 10.47 5.75 1.11
CA PRO A 24 9.40 6.62 0.67
C PRO A 24 8.32 6.71 1.76
N ARG A 25 7.88 7.93 2.05
CA ARG A 25 6.78 8.18 3.00
C ARG A 25 5.46 8.17 2.26
N ILE A 26 4.56 7.29 2.69
CA ILE A 26 3.26 7.08 2.06
C ILE A 26 2.19 7.26 3.13
N VAL A 27 1.21 8.12 2.85
CA VAL A 27 0.02 8.29 3.68
C VAL A 27 -1.16 7.65 2.97
N VAL A 28 -1.79 6.69 3.62
CA VAL A 28 -3.03 6.06 3.17
C VAL A 28 -4.18 6.65 3.98
N VAL A 29 -5.09 7.35 3.32
CA VAL A 29 -6.29 7.91 3.95
C VAL A 29 -7.44 6.94 3.74
N GLY A 30 -7.93 6.37 4.85
CA GLY A 30 -8.95 5.33 4.90
C GLY A 30 -8.37 3.92 4.99
N ALA A 31 -8.89 3.15 5.94
CA ALA A 31 -8.63 1.74 6.20
C ALA A 31 -9.88 0.87 5.91
N GLY A 32 -10.84 1.40 5.14
CA GLY A 32 -11.98 0.63 4.60
C GLY A 32 -11.56 -0.38 3.52
N GLY A 33 -12.49 -0.90 2.72
CA GLY A 33 -12.21 -2.01 1.76
C GLY A 33 -10.98 -1.79 0.86
N ASN A 34 -10.98 -0.71 0.08
CA ASN A 34 -9.85 -0.34 -0.78
C ASN A 34 -8.60 -0.01 0.05
N GLY A 35 -8.76 0.67 1.18
CA GLY A 35 -7.66 1.01 2.08
C GLY A 35 -6.93 -0.23 2.58
N SER A 36 -7.69 -1.24 3.02
CA SER A 36 -7.15 -2.53 3.43
C SER A 36 -6.41 -3.23 2.28
N GLU A 37 -6.90 -3.16 1.04
CA GLU A 37 -6.22 -3.74 -0.12
C GLU A 37 -4.90 -3.04 -0.43
N VAL A 38 -4.89 -1.71 -0.38
CA VAL A 38 -3.69 -0.90 -0.57
C VAL A 38 -2.67 -1.21 0.53
N VAL A 39 -3.09 -1.32 1.79
CA VAL A 39 -2.19 -1.62 2.91
C VAL A 39 -1.54 -3.00 2.75
N ASP A 40 -2.29 -4.03 2.33
CA ASP A 40 -1.73 -5.35 2.05
C ASP A 40 -0.71 -5.35 0.90
N ALA A 41 -1.02 -4.63 -0.18
CA ALA A 41 -0.11 -4.49 -1.31
C ALA A 41 1.18 -3.76 -0.89
N LEU A 42 1.06 -2.69 -0.11
CA LEU A 42 2.20 -1.95 0.43
C LEU A 42 3.03 -2.79 1.41
N ALA A 43 2.42 -3.62 2.25
CA ALA A 43 3.13 -4.56 3.11
C ALA A 43 3.93 -5.57 2.28
N SER A 44 3.33 -6.11 1.23
CA SER A 44 4.01 -7.01 0.29
C SER A 44 5.17 -6.33 -0.43
N PHE A 45 4.99 -5.08 -0.88
CA PHE A 45 6.05 -4.29 -1.49
C PHE A 45 7.17 -3.93 -0.52
N HIS A 46 6.85 -3.59 0.74
CA HIS A 46 7.86 -3.37 1.77
C HIS A 46 8.77 -4.59 1.91
N HIS A 47 8.19 -5.80 1.99
CA HIS A 47 8.96 -7.03 2.06
C HIS A 47 9.79 -7.31 0.80
N ALA A 48 9.22 -7.07 -0.39
CA ALA A 48 9.93 -7.24 -1.64
C ALA A 48 11.14 -6.30 -1.75
N LEU A 49 10.95 -5.00 -1.45
CA LEU A 49 12.03 -4.01 -1.48
C LEU A 49 13.16 -4.38 -0.53
N ARG A 50 12.84 -4.77 0.70
CA ARG A 50 13.86 -5.19 1.68
C ARG A 50 14.60 -6.45 1.25
N SER A 51 13.89 -7.42 0.69
CA SER A 51 14.50 -8.65 0.16
C SER A 51 15.44 -8.40 -1.02
N LEU A 52 15.18 -7.34 -1.79
CA LEU A 52 16.02 -6.90 -2.91
C LEU A 52 17.16 -5.96 -2.50
N GLY A 53 17.36 -5.72 -1.19
CA GLY A 53 18.48 -4.94 -0.67
C GLY A 53 18.17 -3.46 -0.38
N HIS A 54 16.91 -3.03 -0.48
CA HIS A 54 16.55 -1.69 -0.04
C HIS A 54 16.72 -1.57 1.50
N PRO A 55 17.40 -0.54 2.01
CA PRO A 55 17.77 -0.45 3.43
C PRO A 55 16.55 -0.38 4.37
N GLU A 56 15.55 0.43 3.99
CA GLU A 56 14.42 0.73 4.89
C GLU A 56 13.04 0.19 4.42
N GLY A 57 12.91 -0.22 3.15
CA GLY A 57 11.62 -0.53 2.55
C GLY A 57 10.72 0.71 2.39
N LEU A 58 9.49 0.62 2.88
CA LEU A 58 8.49 1.70 2.86
C LEU A 58 8.16 2.19 4.28
N ASP A 59 7.91 3.49 4.42
CA ASP A 59 7.35 4.12 5.62
C ASP A 59 5.89 4.50 5.33
N VAL A 60 4.96 3.72 5.89
CA VAL A 60 3.53 3.85 5.63
C VAL A 60 2.82 4.31 6.89
N THR A 61 2.02 5.36 6.77
CA THR A 61 1.08 5.80 7.80
C THR A 61 -0.34 5.69 7.26
N VAL A 62 -1.20 4.96 7.96
CA VAL A 62 -2.62 4.85 7.65
C VAL A 62 -3.37 5.81 8.56
N ILE A 63 -4.40 6.49 8.05
CA ILE A 63 -5.25 7.41 8.82
C ILE A 63 -6.71 7.02 8.56
N ASP A 64 -7.43 6.65 9.61
CA ASP A 64 -8.88 6.39 9.57
C ASP A 64 -9.46 6.70 10.96
N ASP A 65 -10.53 7.47 11.02
CA ASP A 65 -11.20 7.88 12.27
C ASP A 65 -12.41 6.99 12.62
N ALA A 66 -12.73 6.00 11.78
CA ALA A 66 -13.85 5.12 11.98
C ALA A 66 -13.52 3.98 12.96
N VAL A 67 -14.58 3.49 13.58
CA VAL A 67 -14.58 2.27 14.40
C VAL A 67 -14.98 1.08 13.54
N VAL A 68 -14.40 -0.09 13.83
CA VAL A 68 -14.77 -1.36 13.19
C VAL A 68 -16.18 -1.77 13.63
N ARG A 69 -17.05 -2.04 12.66
CA ARG A 69 -18.43 -2.51 12.85
C ARG A 69 -18.62 -3.86 12.18
N GLU A 70 -19.66 -4.60 12.57
CA GLU A 70 -19.98 -5.94 12.04
C GLU A 70 -19.89 -6.06 10.51
N PRO A 71 -20.43 -5.13 9.70
CA PRO A 71 -20.36 -5.25 8.25
C PRO A 71 -18.93 -5.17 7.69
N ASN A 72 -17.98 -4.61 8.44
CA ASN A 72 -16.60 -4.46 8.01
C ASN A 72 -15.87 -5.82 7.93
N LEU A 73 -16.23 -6.79 8.77
CA LEU A 73 -15.57 -8.10 8.84
C LEU A 73 -15.64 -8.90 7.53
N VAL A 74 -16.62 -8.62 6.67
CA VAL A 74 -16.84 -9.35 5.42
C VAL A 74 -16.03 -8.77 4.25
N ARG A 75 -15.78 -7.45 4.26
CA ARG A 75 -15.27 -6.71 3.08
C ARG A 75 -14.03 -5.87 3.35
N GLN A 76 -13.49 -5.94 4.55
CA GLN A 76 -12.33 -5.21 5.04
C GLN A 76 -11.49 -6.17 5.86
N ARG A 77 -10.20 -5.88 6.02
CA ARG A 77 -9.25 -6.79 6.69
C ARG A 77 -9.27 -6.62 8.20
N PHE A 78 -10.47 -6.73 8.78
CA PHE A 78 -10.69 -6.72 10.22
C PHE A 78 -11.21 -8.08 10.68
N TRP A 79 -10.85 -8.43 11.90
CA TRP A 79 -11.24 -9.67 12.56
C TRP A 79 -12.23 -9.40 13.70
N PRO A 80 -12.95 -10.41 14.19
CA PRO A 80 -13.90 -10.24 15.29
C PRO A 80 -13.30 -9.57 16.53
N CYS A 81 -12.01 -9.77 16.81
CA CYS A 81 -11.31 -9.10 17.91
C CYS A 81 -11.16 -7.58 17.75
N ASP A 82 -11.35 -7.06 16.54
CA ASP A 82 -11.20 -5.64 16.22
C ASP A 82 -12.51 -4.86 16.39
N LEU A 83 -13.65 -5.56 16.59
CA LEU A 83 -14.94 -4.91 16.75
C LEU A 83 -14.95 -3.89 17.89
N GLY A 84 -15.48 -2.70 17.62
CA GLY A 84 -15.51 -1.60 18.58
C GLY A 84 -14.18 -0.87 18.76
N GLN A 85 -13.08 -1.35 18.15
CA GLN A 85 -11.81 -0.65 18.11
C GLN A 85 -11.76 0.36 16.95
N PHE A 86 -10.92 1.38 17.08
CA PHE A 86 -10.58 2.23 15.95
C PHE A 86 -9.88 1.40 14.87
N ARG A 87 -10.21 1.66 13.60
CA ARG A 87 -9.60 0.98 12.45
C ARG A 87 -8.09 1.19 12.36
N VAL A 88 -7.61 2.29 12.91
CA VAL A 88 -6.20 2.61 13.04
C VAL A 88 -5.94 2.99 14.49
N MET A 89 -4.88 2.45 15.06
CA MET A 89 -4.45 2.84 16.40
C MET A 89 -3.91 4.27 16.39
N PRO A 90 -4.34 5.14 17.33
CA PRO A 90 -3.71 6.44 17.52
C PRO A 90 -2.22 6.25 17.86
N ARG A 91 -1.35 6.95 17.16
CA ARG A 91 0.07 7.06 17.53
C ARG A 91 0.28 8.13 18.59
#